data_AF-A0A7V7D6C9-F1
#
_entry.id   AF-A0A7V7D6C9-F1
#
_cell.length_a   1.000
_cell.length_b   1.000
_cell.length_c   1.000
_cell.angle_alpha   90.00
_cell.angle_beta   90.00
_cell.angle_gamma   90.00
#
_symmetry.space_group_name_H-M   'P 1'
#
loop_
_entity.id
_entity.type
_entity.pdbx_description
1 polymer ?
#
loop_
_entity_poly.entity_id
_entity_poly.type
_entity_poly.pdbx_seq_one_letter_code
_entity_poly.pdbx_strand_id
1 'polypeptide(L)'
;MAEQVGNSDKGSETAVSKVVSDFVEGLSDEHRMLVVLKSQLYDNTWEPMLDDLQNRLAGKPYIFKLANRIQDDIRRIEEMQEFEAEHDVDLADYVKV
;
A
#
# COMPACT_ATOMS: atom_id res chain seq x y z
N MET A 1 -4.97 9.61 -45.65
CA MET A 1 -5.57 9.65 -44.31
C MET A 1 -4.78 8.67 -43.47
N ALA A 2 -4.14 9.16 -42.41
CA ALA A 2 -3.24 8.37 -41.59
C ALA A 2 -4.03 7.67 -40.49
N GLU A 3 -3.88 6.35 -40.38
CA GLU A 3 -4.27 5.58 -39.21
C GLU A 3 -3.03 4.82 -38.74
N GLN A 4 -2.32 5.38 -37.75
CA GLN A 4 -1.34 4.62 -36.97
C GLN A 4 -2.09 4.02 -35.79
N VAL A 5 -2.38 2.73 -35.91
CA VAL A 5 -2.85 1.86 -34.82
C VAL A 5 -1.73 1.75 -33.79
N GLY A 6 -2.10 1.99 -32.53
CA GLY A 6 -1.20 2.05 -31.38
C GLY A 6 -0.47 0.73 -31.12
N ASN A 7 0.81 0.87 -30.79
CA ASN A 7 1.62 -0.22 -30.24
C ASN A 7 2.67 0.41 -29.33
N SER A 8 2.35 0.65 -28.05
CA SER A 8 3.32 1.19 -27.07
C SER A 8 3.11 0.79 -25.60
N ASP A 9 2.25 -0.18 -25.26
CA ASP A 9 1.97 -0.47 -23.83
C ASP A 9 2.84 -1.55 -23.17
N LYS A 10 3.58 -2.38 -23.91
CA LYS A 10 4.34 -3.49 -23.28
C LYS A 10 5.63 -3.07 -22.56
N GLY A 11 6.19 -1.90 -22.87
CA GLY A 11 7.45 -1.44 -22.31
C GLY A 11 7.31 -0.77 -20.93
N SER A 12 6.18 -0.12 -20.67
CA SER A 12 5.86 0.53 -19.39
C SER A 12 5.46 -0.48 -18.33
N GLU A 13 4.67 -1.50 -18.69
CA GLU A 13 4.16 -2.51 -17.75
C GLU A 13 5.28 -3.34 -17.09
N THR A 14 6.33 -3.68 -17.85
CA THR A 14 7.49 -4.40 -17.31
C THR A 14 8.37 -3.53 -16.42
N ALA A 15 8.44 -2.22 -16.69
CA ALA A 15 9.18 -1.28 -15.87
C ALA A 15 8.47 -1.02 -14.53
N VAL A 16 7.14 -0.79 -14.56
CA VAL A 16 6.32 -0.62 -13.35
C VAL A 16 6.37 -1.87 -12.48
N SER A 17 6.19 -3.06 -13.08
CA SER A 17 6.30 -4.32 -12.34
C SER A 17 7.65 -4.49 -11.63
N LYS A 18 8.75 -4.06 -12.26
CA LYS A 18 10.07 -4.09 -11.62
C LYS A 18 10.17 -3.10 -10.46
N VAL A 19 9.71 -1.87 -10.63
CA VAL A 19 9.72 -0.84 -9.57
C VAL A 19 8.91 -1.29 -8.36
N VAL A 20 7.72 -1.85 -8.59
CA VAL A 20 6.87 -2.40 -7.53
C VAL A 20 7.53 -3.59 -6.84
N SER A 21 8.16 -4.49 -7.59
CA SER A 21 8.89 -5.62 -7.02
C SER A 21 10.06 -5.16 -6.14
N ASP A 22 10.88 -4.23 -6.65
CA ASP A 22 12.02 -3.66 -5.91
C ASP A 22 11.56 -2.96 -4.62
N PHE A 23 10.43 -2.23 -4.67
CA PHE A 23 9.82 -1.58 -3.50
C PHE A 23 9.34 -2.60 -2.48
N VAL A 24 8.58 -3.62 -2.93
CA VAL A 24 8.04 -4.68 -2.06
C VAL A 24 9.17 -5.48 -1.41
N GLU A 25 10.27 -5.76 -2.12
CA GLU A 25 11.45 -6.41 -1.55
C GLU A 25 12.11 -5.56 -0.44
N GLY A 26 12.06 -4.24 -0.55
CA GLY A 26 12.57 -3.30 0.47
C GLY A 26 11.68 -3.13 1.71
N LEU A 27 10.41 -3.57 1.66
CA LEU A 27 9.48 -3.44 2.79
C LEU A 27 9.92 -4.27 4.00
N SER A 28 9.98 -3.63 5.17
CA SER A 28 10.19 -4.33 6.44
C SER A 28 8.98 -5.19 6.82
N ASP A 29 9.15 -6.08 7.80
CA ASP A 29 8.07 -6.93 8.30
C ASP A 29 6.89 -6.11 8.82
N GLU A 30 7.14 -4.95 9.42
CA GLU A 30 6.07 -4.05 9.87
C GLU A 30 5.24 -3.49 8.71
N HIS A 31 5.89 -3.11 7.60
CA HIS A 31 5.18 -2.63 6.41
C HIS A 31 4.35 -3.76 5.79
N ARG A 32 4.95 -4.94 5.62
CA ARG A 32 4.26 -6.11 5.08
C ARG A 32 3.04 -6.48 5.93
N MET A 33 3.18 -6.46 7.26
CA MET A 33 2.08 -6.69 8.18
C MET A 33 0.94 -5.69 7.97
N LEU A 34 1.24 -4.39 7.79
CA LEU A 34 0.23 -3.37 7.52
C LEU A 34 -0.52 -3.63 6.20
N VAL A 35 0.19 -4.01 5.13
CA VAL A 35 -0.44 -4.40 3.86
C VAL A 35 -1.35 -5.63 4.03
N VAL A 36 -0.93 -6.62 4.82
CA VAL A 36 -1.78 -7.79 5.11
C VAL A 36 -3.00 -7.42 5.93
N LEU A 37 -2.86 -6.53 6.91
CA LEU A 37 -4.00 -6.06 7.71
C LEU A 37 -4.99 -5.24 6.88
N LYS A 38 -4.49 -4.46 5.91
CA LYS A 38 -5.31 -3.67 4.97
C LYS A 38 -6.25 -4.59 4.21
N SER A 39 -5.72 -5.66 3.62
CA SER A 39 -6.52 -6.62 2.84
C SER A 39 -7.46 -7.47 3.70
N GLN A 40 -7.09 -7.79 4.95
CA GLN A 40 -7.89 -8.67 5.81
C GLN A 40 -8.97 -7.97 6.62
N LEU A 41 -8.74 -6.73 7.07
CA LEU A 41 -9.60 -6.05 8.05
C LEU A 41 -10.26 -4.77 7.52
N TYR A 42 -9.72 -4.18 6.46
CA TYR A 42 -10.12 -2.84 6.00
C TYR A 42 -10.52 -2.83 4.52
N ASP A 43 -11.07 -3.94 4.03
CA ASP A 43 -11.57 -4.09 2.65
C ASP A 43 -10.58 -3.60 1.58
N ASN A 44 -9.29 -3.81 1.86
CA ASN A 44 -8.20 -3.40 0.99
C ASN A 44 -8.12 -1.87 0.75
N THR A 45 -8.47 -1.07 1.76
CA THR A 45 -8.36 0.40 1.75
C THR A 45 -7.54 0.90 2.94
N TRP A 46 -6.78 1.98 2.75
CA TRP A 46 -5.89 2.53 3.79
C TRP A 46 -6.61 3.49 4.74
N GLU A 47 -7.60 4.23 4.24
CA GLU A 47 -8.27 5.30 4.97
C GLU A 47 -8.93 4.80 6.27
N PRO A 48 -9.67 3.68 6.28
CA PRO A 48 -10.24 3.16 7.52
C PRO A 48 -9.18 2.72 8.54
N MET A 49 -8.03 2.22 8.07
CA MET A 49 -6.92 1.85 8.96
C MET A 49 -6.25 3.09 9.56
N LEU A 50 -6.01 4.13 8.75
CA LEU A 50 -5.47 5.40 9.24
C LEU A 50 -6.40 6.03 10.29
N ASP A 51 -7.70 6.01 10.04
CA ASP A 51 -8.69 6.54 10.99
C ASP A 51 -8.67 5.76 12.32
N ASP A 52 -8.51 4.43 12.27
CA ASP A 52 -8.36 3.59 13.46
C ASP A 52 -7.11 3.94 14.28
N LEU A 53 -5.97 4.13 13.61
CA LEU A 53 -4.71 4.53 14.25
C LEU A 53 -4.80 5.94 14.87
N GLN A 54 -5.47 6.88 14.19
CA GLN A 54 -5.71 8.23 14.72
C GLN A 54 -6.66 8.21 15.92
N ASN A 55 -7.73 7.41 15.86
CA ASN A 55 -8.64 7.21 16.98
C ASN A 55 -7.90 6.64 18.20
N ARG A 56 -6.99 5.68 17.98
CA ARG A 56 -6.14 5.13 19.04
C ARG A 56 -5.21 6.17 19.66
N LEU A 57 -4.61 7.06 18.86
CA LEU A 57 -3.82 8.20 19.39
C LEU A 57 -4.66 9.16 20.23
N ALA A 58 -5.92 9.38 19.84
CA ALA A 58 -6.86 10.25 20.54
C ALA A 58 -7.52 9.59 21.78
N GLY A 59 -7.22 8.33 22.10
CA GLY A 59 -7.86 7.59 23.19
C GLY A 59 -9.33 7.23 22.92
N LYS A 60 -9.74 7.23 21.65
CA LYS A 60 -11.08 6.81 21.21
C LYS A 60 -11.12 5.28 21.00
N PRO A 61 -12.31 4.67 20.92
CA PRO A 61 -12.45 3.27 20.52
C PRO A 61 -11.78 2.99 19.17
N TYR A 62 -11.15 1.83 19.04
CA TYR A 62 -10.44 1.38 17.85
C TYR A 62 -10.63 -0.14 17.63
N ILE A 63 -10.36 -0.63 16.42
CA ILE A 63 -10.67 -1.98 15.95
C ILE A 63 -9.50 -2.95 16.24
N PHE A 64 -8.24 -2.52 16.11
CA PHE A 64 -7.09 -3.42 16.27
C PHE A 64 -5.87 -2.84 17.01
N LYS A 65 -5.08 -3.71 17.68
CA LYS A 65 -3.90 -3.31 18.47
C LYS A 65 -2.59 -3.85 17.87
N LEU A 66 -1.89 -3.01 17.11
CA LEU A 66 -0.48 -3.22 16.79
C LEU A 66 0.43 -2.98 18.00
N ALA A 67 1.47 -3.82 18.12
CA ALA A 67 2.45 -3.78 19.21
C ALA A 67 3.47 -2.62 19.08
N ASN A 68 3.49 -1.93 17.93
CA ASN A 68 4.47 -0.90 17.58
C ASN A 68 3.99 0.53 17.87
N ARG A 69 4.89 1.50 17.68
CA ARG A 69 4.64 2.94 17.82
C ARG A 69 3.67 3.39 16.73
N ILE A 70 2.43 3.71 17.11
CA ILE A 70 1.32 4.09 16.20
C ILE A 70 1.72 5.17 15.18
N GLN A 71 2.53 6.15 15.59
CA GLN A 71 3.00 7.22 14.70
C GLN A 71 3.95 6.72 13.60
N ASP A 72 4.71 5.67 13.87
CA ASP A 72 5.55 5.04 12.84
C ASP A 72 4.66 4.31 11.85
N ASP A 73 3.66 3.57 12.32
CA ASP A 73 2.72 2.85 11.45
C ASP A 73 1.91 3.79 10.56
N ILE A 74 1.48 4.96 11.06
CA ILE A 74 0.84 5.99 10.23
C ILE A 74 1.78 6.44 9.10
N ARG A 75 3.03 6.78 9.41
CA ARG A 75 4.01 7.21 8.39
C ARG A 75 4.25 6.14 7.33
N ARG A 76 4.37 4.88 7.75
CA ARG A 76 4.51 3.74 6.83
C ARG A 76 3.32 3.60 5.90
N ILE A 77 2.10 3.75 6.41
CA ILE A 77 0.89 3.69 5.58
C ILE A 77 0.86 4.85 4.60
N GLU A 78 1.19 6.07 5.03
CA GLU A 78 1.23 7.25 4.15
C GLU A 78 2.23 7.04 3.01
N GLU A 79 3.45 6.56 3.30
CA GLU A 79 4.47 6.25 2.29
C GLU A 79 4.00 5.17 1.30
N MET A 80 3.35 4.10 1.79
CA MET A 80 2.82 3.03 0.95
C MET A 80 1.61 3.48 0.11
N GLN A 81 0.72 4.29 0.68
CA GLN A 81 -0.46 4.83 -0.02
C GLN A 81 -0.03 5.78 -1.14
N GLU A 82 0.98 6.62 -0.90
CA GLU A 82 1.53 7.53 -1.91
C GLU A 82 2.17 6.73 -3.06
N PHE A 83 2.90 5.66 -2.74
CA PHE A 83 3.46 4.73 -3.74
C PHE A 83 2.38 4.03 -4.57
N GLU A 84 1.33 3.51 -3.94
CA GLU A 84 0.19 2.89 -4.63
C GLU A 84 -0.49 3.87 -5.60
N ALA A 85 -0.68 5.12 -5.18
CA ALA A 85 -1.27 6.17 -6.01
C ALA A 85 -0.37 6.62 -7.16
N GLU A 86 0.95 6.70 -6.95
CA GLU A 86 1.91 7.08 -8.01
C GLU A 86 1.99 6.02 -9.13
N HIS A 87 1.88 4.74 -8.75
CA HIS A 87 2.06 3.63 -9.68
C HIS A 87 0.76 2.96 -10.14
N ASP A 88 -0.39 3.37 -9.60
CA ASP A 88 -1.72 2.79 -9.86
C ASP A 88 -1.75 1.27 -9.59
N VAL A 89 -1.23 0.88 -8.43
CA VAL A 89 -1.11 -0.53 -7.99
C VAL A 89 -1.64 -0.72 -6.58
N ASP A 90 -1.93 -1.98 -6.22
CA ASP A 90 -2.18 -2.38 -4.84
C ASP A 90 -1.04 -3.25 -4.33
N LEU A 91 -0.37 -2.83 -3.26
CA LEU A 91 0.73 -3.59 -2.67
C LEU A 91 0.28 -4.95 -2.13
N ALA A 92 -0.99 -5.12 -1.77
CA ALA A 92 -1.55 -6.39 -1.32
C ALA A 92 -1.46 -7.49 -2.38
N ASP A 93 -1.44 -7.14 -3.66
CA ASP A 93 -1.28 -8.11 -4.75
C ASP A 93 0.15 -8.66 -4.87
N TYR A 94 1.13 -7.96 -4.30
CA TYR A 94 2.55 -8.28 -4.40
C TYR A 94 3.15 -8.80 -3.08
N VAL A 95 2.54 -8.47 -1.93
CA VAL A 95 2.94 -8.99 -0.63
C VAL A 95 2.36 -10.40 -0.44
N LYS A 96 3.24 -11.40 -0.41
CA LYS A 96 2.86 -12.79 -0.10
C LYS A 96 2.74 -12.98 1.42
N VAL A 97 1.61 -13.55 1.85
CA VAL A 97 1.35 -14.02 3.22
C VAL A 97 1.93 -15.42 3.44
#